data_AF-A0A353H127-F1
#
_entry.id   AF-A0A353H127-F1
#
_cell.length_a   1.000
_cell.length_b   1.000
_cell.length_c   1.000
_cell.angle_alpha   90.00
_cell.angle_beta   90.00
_cell.angle_gamma   90.00
#
_symmetry.space_group_name_H-M   'P 1'
#
loop_
_entity.id
_entity.type
_entity.pdbx_description
1 polymer ?
#
loop_
_entity_poly.entity_id
_entity_poly.type
_entity_poly.pdbx_seq_one_letter_code
_entity_poly.pdbx_strand_id
1 'polypeptide(L)'
;MKMTLQNSNYFLGRIFDPKADALSNDPLLLDPSNLTTHAVVTGMTGSGKTGLCIGMLEEAALHGTPAIIIDPKGDLTNLLLHFPSLLPSDFEPWIDPELARQQGESVPQLAQETADKWRKGLADWGMGPEQIQLLADSAEFQIYTPGSTAGTPVNIVSSFAAPELPWEENSEVLRERINSTVTALLGLIGMTDIDPLRSREHILLSNLIETAWIKGQSLSLTDLILQVQNPPMPNLGAFPMDSFYPEKDRFSLAL
;
A
#
# COMPACT_ATOMS: atom_id res chain seq x y z
N MET A 1 21.68 -20.11 8.47
CA MET A 1 22.37 -20.44 7.20
C MET A 1 21.38 -20.09 6.10
N LYS A 2 21.53 -18.94 5.43
CA LYS A 2 20.59 -18.52 4.36
C LYS A 2 20.71 -19.55 3.22
N MET A 3 19.64 -20.30 2.94
CA MET A 3 19.57 -21.05 1.70
C MET A 3 19.74 -20.04 0.56
N THR A 4 20.83 -20.19 -0.19
CA THR A 4 21.10 -19.32 -1.33
C THR A 4 20.24 -19.82 -2.47
N LEU A 5 19.28 -19.01 -2.92
CA LEU A 5 18.54 -19.29 -4.16
C LEU A 5 19.57 -19.47 -5.29
N GLN A 6 19.54 -20.62 -5.97
CA GLN A 6 20.53 -20.97 -7.00
C GLN A 6 20.38 -20.14 -8.28
N ASN A 7 19.28 -19.41 -8.43
CA ASN A 7 18.94 -18.60 -9.59
C ASN A 7 18.70 -17.16 -9.15
N SER A 8 19.10 -16.17 -9.95
CA SER A 8 18.81 -14.75 -9.70
C SER A 8 17.48 -14.30 -10.30
N ASN A 9 16.83 -15.14 -11.12
CA ASN A 9 15.62 -14.81 -11.86
C ASN A 9 14.36 -15.33 -11.16
N TYR A 10 13.27 -14.58 -11.28
CA TYR A 10 11.97 -14.92 -10.71
C TYR A 10 11.34 -16.07 -11.50
N PHE A 11 10.89 -17.10 -10.79
CA PHE A 11 10.13 -18.20 -11.38
C PHE A 11 8.66 -17.82 -11.58
N LEU A 12 8.19 -17.80 -12.82
CA LEU A 12 6.80 -17.44 -13.17
C LEU A 12 5.94 -18.65 -13.58
N GLY A 13 6.49 -19.87 -13.49
CA GLY A 13 5.82 -21.10 -13.88
C GLY A 13 6.62 -21.91 -14.89
N ARG A 14 5.94 -22.72 -15.70
CA ARG A 14 6.55 -23.59 -16.72
C ARG A 14 6.04 -23.22 -18.11
N ILE A 15 6.86 -23.44 -19.13
CA ILE A 15 6.45 -23.19 -20.52
C ILE A 15 5.34 -24.18 -20.90
N PHE A 16 4.22 -23.65 -21.42
CA PHE A 16 3.15 -24.46 -22.02
C PHE A 16 3.47 -24.71 -23.49
N ASP A 17 3.48 -25.97 -23.93
CA ASP A 17 3.64 -26.35 -25.34
C ASP A 17 2.25 -26.51 -26.00
N PRO A 18 1.84 -25.59 -26.90
CA PRO A 18 0.55 -25.67 -27.56
C PRO A 18 0.39 -26.86 -28.50
N LYS A 19 1.50 -27.48 -28.96
CA LYS A 19 1.44 -28.65 -29.84
C LYS A 19 1.18 -29.94 -29.06
N ALA A 20 1.76 -30.03 -27.87
CA ALA A 20 1.56 -31.16 -26.96
C ALA A 20 0.32 -30.99 -26.08
N ASP A 21 -0.27 -29.79 -26.06
CA ASP A 21 -1.37 -29.40 -25.15
C ASP A 21 -1.03 -29.71 -23.68
N ALA A 22 0.22 -29.44 -23.31
CA ALA A 22 0.80 -29.85 -22.03
C ALA A 22 1.83 -28.83 -21.52
N LEU A 23 1.97 -28.76 -20.20
CA LEU A 23 3.08 -28.06 -19.57
C LEU A 23 4.37 -28.86 -19.78
N SER A 24 5.42 -28.17 -20.24
CA SER A 24 6.77 -28.70 -20.26
C SER A 24 7.39 -28.67 -18.85
N ASN A 25 8.57 -29.26 -18.71
CA ASN A 25 9.38 -29.14 -17.49
C ASN A 25 10.28 -27.89 -17.49
N ASP A 26 10.25 -27.08 -18.56
CA ASP A 26 11.11 -25.92 -18.70
C ASP A 26 10.55 -24.74 -17.88
N PRO A 27 11.33 -24.15 -16.97
CA PRO A 27 10.89 -23.02 -16.17
C PRO A 27 10.79 -21.75 -17.02
N LEU A 28 9.73 -20.98 -16.80
CA LEU A 28 9.62 -19.60 -17.27
C LEU A 28 10.25 -18.69 -16.22
N LEU A 29 11.36 -18.05 -16.58
CA LEU A 29 12.13 -17.20 -15.68
C LEU A 29 12.08 -15.74 -16.15
N LEU A 30 11.84 -14.82 -15.23
CA LEU A 30 11.89 -13.38 -15.46
C LEU A 30 13.14 -12.79 -14.79
N ASP A 31 13.96 -12.08 -15.56
CA ASP A 31 15.03 -11.25 -15.01
C ASP A 31 14.43 -10.03 -14.27
N PRO A 32 14.66 -9.88 -12.96
CA PRO A 32 14.10 -8.79 -12.17
C PRO A 32 14.55 -7.41 -12.63
N SER A 33 15.70 -7.30 -13.32
CA SER A 33 16.16 -6.03 -13.89
C SER A 33 15.20 -5.47 -14.95
N ASN A 34 14.40 -6.32 -15.59
CA ASN A 34 13.36 -5.86 -16.52
C ASN A 34 12.21 -5.11 -15.81
N LEU A 35 12.06 -5.27 -14.49
CA LEU A 35 11.04 -4.58 -13.71
C LEU A 35 11.41 -3.13 -13.37
N THR A 36 12.65 -2.71 -13.62
CA THR A 36 13.08 -1.31 -13.40
C THR A 36 12.57 -0.34 -14.45
N THR A 37 11.98 -0.84 -15.55
CA THR A 37 11.46 -0.04 -16.67
C THR A 37 9.92 -0.01 -16.74
N HIS A 38 9.24 -0.33 -15.64
CA HIS A 38 7.79 -0.50 -15.52
C HIS A 38 7.27 -1.77 -16.21
N ALA A 39 6.20 -2.34 -15.66
CA ALA A 39 5.49 -3.48 -16.22
C ALA A 39 3.99 -3.23 -16.20
N VAL A 40 3.26 -3.79 -17.17
CA VAL A 40 1.80 -3.72 -17.23
C VAL A 40 1.25 -5.12 -17.46
N VAL A 41 0.39 -5.58 -16.55
CA VAL A 41 -0.32 -6.87 -16.67
C VAL A 41 -1.76 -6.62 -17.09
N THR A 42 -2.15 -7.12 -18.26
CA THR A 42 -3.50 -6.94 -18.81
C THR A 42 -4.19 -8.29 -19.07
N GLY A 43 -5.52 -8.29 -19.14
CA GLY A 43 -6.33 -9.51 -19.29
C GLY A 43 -7.72 -9.37 -18.69
N MET A 44 -8.65 -10.23 -19.10
CA MET A 44 -10.03 -10.25 -18.60
C MET A 44 -10.11 -10.78 -17.15
N THR A 45 -11.23 -10.58 -16.46
CA THR A 45 -11.46 -11.21 -15.14
C THR A 45 -11.35 -12.74 -15.27
N GLY A 46 -10.69 -13.38 -14.32
CA GLY A 46 -10.42 -14.83 -14.36
C GLY A 46 -9.25 -15.25 -15.25
N SER A 47 -8.57 -14.33 -15.95
CA SER A 47 -7.41 -14.69 -16.81
C SER A 47 -6.10 -14.93 -16.05
N GLY A 48 -6.12 -14.97 -14.72
CA GLY A 48 -4.93 -15.23 -13.90
C GLY A 48 -4.05 -14.03 -13.58
N LYS A 49 -4.44 -12.78 -13.90
CA LYS A 49 -3.64 -11.57 -13.61
C LYS A 49 -3.18 -11.48 -12.15
N THR A 50 -4.11 -11.61 -11.21
CA THR A 50 -3.81 -11.55 -9.78
C THR A 50 -2.85 -12.66 -9.37
N GLY A 51 -3.05 -13.89 -9.88
CA GLY A 51 -2.15 -15.01 -9.60
C GLY A 51 -0.73 -14.79 -10.12
N LEU A 52 -0.58 -14.23 -11.33
CA LEU A 52 0.73 -13.85 -11.88
C LEU A 52 1.41 -12.80 -11.00
N CYS A 53 0.68 -11.74 -10.60
CA CYS A 53 1.23 -10.70 -9.73
C CYS A 53 1.62 -11.25 -8.35
N ILE A 54 0.82 -12.16 -7.78
CA ILE A 54 1.13 -12.85 -6.52
C ILE A 54 2.45 -13.62 -6.67
N GLY A 55 2.59 -14.47 -7.68
CA GLY A 55 3.84 -15.21 -7.91
C GLY A 55 5.04 -14.29 -8.09
N MET A 56 4.88 -13.18 -8.82
CA MET A 56 5.95 -12.16 -8.93
C MET A 56 6.33 -11.52 -7.59
N LEU A 57 5.36 -11.27 -6.72
CA LEU A 57 5.59 -10.67 -5.39
C LEU A 57 6.24 -11.68 -4.43
N GLU A 58 5.84 -12.94 -4.48
CA GLU A 58 6.45 -14.04 -3.70
C GLU A 58 7.93 -14.22 -4.10
N GLU A 59 8.22 -14.24 -5.40
CA GLU A 59 9.59 -14.27 -5.90
C GLU A 59 10.36 -13.01 -5.48
N ALA A 60 9.76 -11.82 -5.58
CA ALA A 60 10.39 -10.59 -5.10
C ALA A 60 10.80 -10.68 -3.61
N ALA A 61 9.91 -11.19 -2.76
CA ALA A 61 10.20 -11.43 -1.35
C ALA A 61 11.37 -12.42 -1.16
N LEU A 62 11.32 -13.58 -1.84
CA LEU A 62 12.38 -14.60 -1.81
C LEU A 62 13.76 -14.03 -2.21
N HIS A 63 13.79 -13.11 -3.17
CA HIS A 63 15.01 -12.45 -3.65
C HIS A 63 15.41 -11.19 -2.84
N GLY A 64 14.66 -10.84 -1.79
CA GLY A 64 14.95 -9.68 -0.94
C GLY A 64 14.63 -8.33 -1.60
N THR A 65 13.78 -8.33 -2.61
CA THR A 65 13.25 -7.12 -3.25
C THR A 65 12.02 -6.63 -2.48
N PRO A 66 12.06 -5.46 -1.83
CA PRO A 66 10.91 -4.95 -1.11
C PRO A 66 9.79 -4.52 -2.07
N ALA A 67 8.54 -4.72 -1.67
CA ALA A 67 7.37 -4.34 -2.46
C ALA A 67 6.37 -3.54 -1.61
N ILE A 68 5.83 -2.47 -2.20
CA ILE A 68 4.67 -1.75 -1.67
C ILE A 68 3.52 -1.96 -2.66
N ILE A 69 2.38 -2.41 -2.15
CA ILE A 69 1.22 -2.80 -2.95
C ILE A 69 0.07 -1.84 -2.62
N ILE A 70 -0.48 -1.21 -3.64
CA ILE A 70 -1.72 -0.45 -3.54
C ILE A 70 -2.84 -1.33 -4.06
N ASP A 71 -3.66 -1.85 -3.15
CA ASP A 71 -4.73 -2.79 -3.47
C ASP A 71 -6.12 -2.17 -3.21
N PRO A 72 -6.73 -1.51 -4.20
CA PRO A 72 -8.07 -0.96 -4.06
C PRO A 72 -9.16 -2.03 -4.00
N LYS A 73 -8.86 -3.28 -4.39
CA LYS A 73 -9.83 -4.39 -4.42
C LYS A 73 -9.82 -5.22 -3.13
N GLY A 74 -8.70 -5.22 -2.41
CA GLY A 74 -8.50 -5.90 -1.14
C GLY A 74 -8.19 -7.40 -1.25
N ASP A 75 -8.01 -7.93 -2.47
CA ASP A 75 -7.79 -9.36 -2.69
C ASP A 75 -6.32 -9.81 -2.57
N LEU A 76 -5.37 -8.88 -2.53
CA LEU A 76 -3.94 -9.17 -2.31
C LEU A 76 -3.60 -9.39 -0.83
N THR A 77 -4.53 -9.09 0.09
CA THR A 77 -4.39 -9.47 1.51
C THR A 77 -4.27 -10.97 1.72
N ASN A 78 -4.72 -11.77 0.75
CA ASN A 78 -4.56 -13.23 0.73
C ASN A 78 -3.09 -13.67 0.69
N LEU A 79 -2.14 -12.79 0.34
CA LEU A 79 -0.69 -13.02 0.50
C LEU A 79 -0.28 -13.27 1.95
N LEU A 80 -1.14 -13.01 2.94
CA LEU A 80 -0.85 -13.34 4.33
C LEU A 80 -1.36 -14.73 4.73
N LEU A 81 -2.05 -15.44 3.85
CA LEU A 81 -2.55 -16.80 4.07
C LEU A 81 -1.50 -17.86 3.71
N HIS A 82 -0.25 -17.62 4.14
CA HIS A 82 0.81 -18.61 4.03
C HIS A 82 0.73 -19.55 5.23
N PHE A 83 0.47 -20.83 4.99
CA PHE A 83 0.43 -21.87 6.02
C PHE A 83 1.57 -22.86 5.81
N PRO A 84 2.77 -22.63 6.38
CA PRO A 84 3.94 -23.49 6.13
C PRO A 84 3.69 -24.97 6.44
N SER A 85 2.96 -25.25 7.53
CA SER A 85 2.65 -26.61 7.94
C SER A 85 1.49 -27.25 7.17
N LEU A 86 0.74 -26.46 6.38
CA LEU A 86 -0.45 -26.90 5.64
C LEU A 86 -1.40 -27.74 6.51
N LEU A 87 -1.63 -27.32 7.76
CA LEU A 87 -2.53 -28.04 8.66
C LEU A 87 -3.98 -27.64 8.38
N PRO A 88 -4.94 -28.57 8.46
CA PRO A 88 -6.36 -28.23 8.33
C PRO A 88 -6.82 -27.10 9.25
N SER A 89 -6.28 -27.06 10.48
CA SER A 89 -6.57 -26.02 11.48
C SER A 89 -6.15 -24.62 11.04
N ASP A 90 -5.18 -24.50 10.13
CA ASP A 90 -4.75 -23.20 9.61
C ASP A 90 -5.78 -22.65 8.60
N PHE A 91 -6.46 -23.55 7.87
CA PHE A 91 -7.50 -23.20 6.90
C PHE A 91 -8.88 -22.99 7.53
N GLU A 92 -9.18 -23.72 8.61
CA GLU A 92 -10.50 -23.75 9.25
C GLU A 92 -11.12 -22.36 9.53
N PRO A 93 -10.38 -21.35 10.06
CA PRO A 93 -10.93 -20.01 10.31
C PRO A 93 -11.36 -19.25 9.05
N TRP A 94 -10.87 -19.67 7.89
CA TRP A 94 -11.08 -19.02 6.59
C TRP A 94 -12.10 -19.74 5.72
N ILE A 95 -12.59 -20.90 6.16
CA ILE A 95 -13.65 -21.64 5.47
C ILE A 95 -14.99 -20.94 5.71
N ASP A 96 -15.71 -20.67 4.62
CA ASP A 96 -17.09 -20.18 4.67
C ASP A 96 -18.03 -21.31 5.16
N PRO A 97 -18.68 -21.16 6.32
CA PRO A 97 -19.61 -22.17 6.84
C PRO A 97 -20.80 -22.44 5.91
N GLU A 98 -21.22 -21.45 5.13
CA GLU A 98 -22.32 -21.61 4.17
C GLU A 98 -21.90 -22.47 2.98
N LEU A 99 -20.66 -22.32 2.51
CA LEU A 99 -20.09 -23.16 1.46
C LEU A 99 -20.01 -24.64 1.91
N ALA A 100 -19.52 -24.88 3.12
CA ALA A 100 -19.48 -26.22 3.71
C ALA A 100 -20.89 -26.84 3.75
N ARG A 101 -21.88 -26.07 4.23
CA ARG A 101 -23.28 -26.51 4.28
C ARG A 101 -23.84 -26.87 2.90
N GLN A 102 -23.57 -26.06 1.88
CA GLN A 102 -24.03 -26.31 0.51
C GLN A 102 -23.43 -27.58 -0.11
N GLN A 103 -22.21 -27.92 0.28
CA GLN A 103 -21.51 -29.14 -0.15
C GLN A 103 -21.91 -30.37 0.69
N GLY A 104 -22.70 -30.19 1.75
CA GLY A 104 -23.09 -31.27 2.66
C GLY A 104 -21.96 -31.69 3.61
N GLU A 105 -20.98 -30.82 3.81
CA GLU A 105 -19.77 -31.03 4.61
C GLU A 105 -19.77 -30.15 5.86
N SER A 106 -18.96 -30.55 6.84
CA SER A 106 -18.65 -29.70 7.99
C SER A 106 -17.44 -28.80 7.71
N VAL A 107 -17.35 -27.66 8.41
CA VAL A 107 -16.21 -26.74 8.30
C VAL A 107 -14.85 -27.45 8.47
N PRO A 108 -14.65 -28.35 9.47
CA PRO A 108 -13.39 -29.08 9.60
C PRO A 108 -13.11 -30.05 8.45
N GLN A 109 -14.15 -30.64 7.85
CA GLN A 109 -13.98 -31.52 6.68
C GLN A 109 -13.51 -30.71 5.47
N LEU A 110 -14.18 -29.60 5.16
CA LEU A 110 -13.80 -28.74 4.03
C LEU A 110 -12.40 -28.09 4.24
N ALA A 111 -12.03 -27.80 5.49
CA ALA A 111 -10.68 -27.34 5.84
C ALA A 111 -9.62 -28.40 5.54
N GLN A 112 -9.88 -29.66 5.90
CA GLN A 112 -9.00 -30.81 5.58
C GLN A 112 -8.85 -30.98 4.06
N GLU A 113 -9.96 -30.96 3.32
CA GLU A 113 -9.93 -31.08 1.86
C GLU A 113 -9.17 -29.93 1.19
N THR A 114 -9.33 -28.71 1.71
CA THR A 114 -8.60 -27.53 1.24
C THR A 114 -7.10 -27.68 1.47
N ALA A 115 -6.69 -28.11 2.67
CA ALA A 115 -5.28 -28.37 2.99
C ALA A 115 -4.67 -29.44 2.08
N ASP A 116 -5.40 -30.52 1.82
CA ASP A 116 -4.94 -31.61 0.93
C ASP A 116 -4.84 -31.15 -0.53
N LYS A 117 -5.79 -30.33 -0.99
CA LYS A 117 -5.75 -29.70 -2.32
C LYS A 117 -4.53 -28.81 -2.48
N TRP A 118 -4.21 -27.98 -1.48
CA TRP A 118 -3.02 -27.13 -1.50
C TRP A 118 -1.74 -27.96 -1.52
N ARG A 119 -1.64 -28.97 -0.66
CA ARG A 119 -0.47 -29.87 -0.61
C ARG A 119 -0.23 -30.57 -1.94
N LYS A 120 -1.29 -31.08 -2.57
CA LYS A 120 -1.20 -31.70 -3.89
C LYS A 120 -0.79 -30.69 -4.96
N GLY A 121 -1.44 -29.53 -5.00
CA GLY A 121 -1.14 -28.48 -5.98
C GLY A 121 0.32 -28.05 -5.92
N LEU A 122 0.85 -27.81 -4.72
CA LEU A 122 2.27 -27.47 -4.54
C LEU A 122 3.19 -28.60 -4.99
N ALA A 123 2.88 -29.85 -4.64
CA ALA A 123 3.65 -31.01 -5.04
C ALA A 123 3.71 -31.19 -6.57
N ASP A 124 2.62 -30.89 -7.30
CA ASP A 124 2.59 -30.92 -8.77
C ASP A 124 3.59 -29.91 -9.39
N TRP A 125 3.89 -28.82 -8.65
CA TRP A 125 4.89 -27.82 -9.00
C TRP A 125 6.29 -28.13 -8.44
N GLY A 126 6.46 -29.23 -7.71
CA GLY A 126 7.72 -29.60 -7.07
C GLY A 126 8.02 -28.77 -5.81
N MET A 127 6.98 -28.21 -5.20
CA MET A 127 7.04 -27.39 -3.98
C MET A 127 6.39 -28.13 -2.81
N GLY A 128 6.79 -27.75 -1.61
CA GLY A 128 6.34 -28.31 -0.35
C GLY A 128 6.39 -27.27 0.78
N PRO A 129 6.16 -27.72 2.02
CA PRO A 129 6.21 -26.90 3.23
C PRO A 129 7.47 -26.03 3.34
N GLU A 130 8.61 -26.54 2.88
CA GLU A 130 9.91 -25.86 2.99
C GLU A 130 10.00 -24.58 2.14
N GLN A 131 9.37 -24.53 0.95
CA GLN A 131 9.34 -23.31 0.13
C GLN A 131 8.39 -22.27 0.73
N ILE A 132 7.27 -22.69 1.33
CA ILE A 132 6.36 -21.78 2.02
C ILE A 132 7.05 -21.19 3.25
N GLN A 133 7.78 -22.01 4.02
CA GLN A 133 8.55 -21.52 5.16
C GLN A 133 9.65 -20.54 4.71
N LEU A 134 10.33 -20.84 3.61
CA LEU A 134 11.34 -19.94 3.04
C LEU A 134 10.74 -18.58 2.66
N LEU A 135 9.54 -18.56 2.08
CA LEU A 135 8.80 -17.33 1.77
C LEU A 135 8.38 -16.57 3.05
N ALA A 136 7.88 -17.28 4.06
CA ALA A 136 7.52 -16.67 5.34
C ALA A 136 8.73 -16.03 6.04
N ASP A 137 9.92 -16.61 5.88
CA ASP A 137 11.16 -16.12 6.47
C ASP A 137 11.86 -15.03 5.62
N SER A 138 11.45 -14.83 4.36
CA SER A 138 12.15 -13.94 3.42
C SER A 138 11.74 -12.47 3.54
N ALA A 139 10.52 -12.20 3.99
CA ALA A 139 9.98 -10.84 4.12
C ALA A 139 9.02 -10.71 5.31
N GLU A 140 8.91 -9.49 5.83
CA GLU A 140 7.83 -9.10 6.75
C GLU A 140 6.61 -8.66 5.94
N PHE A 141 5.46 -9.28 6.20
CA PHE A 141 4.20 -8.96 5.53
C PHE A 141 3.34 -8.09 6.44
N GLN A 142 3.09 -6.84 6.02
CA GLN A 142 2.30 -5.89 6.80
C GLN A 142 1.14 -5.33 5.97
N ILE A 143 -0.08 -5.42 6.52
CA ILE A 143 -1.26 -4.77 5.94
C ILE A 143 -1.40 -3.39 6.54
N TYR A 144 -1.45 -2.37 5.69
CA TYR A 144 -1.70 -0.99 6.06
C TYR A 144 -3.11 -0.59 5.63
N THR A 145 -3.93 -0.10 6.57
CA THR A 145 -5.33 0.22 6.33
C THR A 145 -5.61 1.71 6.61
N PRO A 146 -5.62 2.57 5.58
CA PRO A 146 -6.11 3.95 5.71
C PRO A 146 -7.58 3.98 6.15
N GLY A 147 -7.88 4.72 7.22
CA GLY A 147 -9.27 4.89 7.71
C GLY A 147 -9.90 3.65 8.36
N SER A 148 -9.13 2.59 8.61
CA SER A 148 -9.58 1.38 9.30
C SER A 148 -8.53 0.88 10.28
N THR A 149 -8.97 0.17 11.32
CA THR A 149 -8.12 -0.45 12.34
C THR A 149 -7.99 -1.97 12.15
N ALA A 150 -8.43 -2.50 11.00
CA ALA A 150 -8.34 -3.92 10.69
C ALA A 150 -6.91 -4.42 10.44
N GLY A 151 -6.02 -3.54 9.96
CA GLY A 151 -4.58 -3.77 9.89
C GLY A 151 -3.80 -2.70 10.66
N THR A 152 -2.59 -2.37 10.21
CA THR A 152 -1.86 -1.21 10.72
C THR A 152 -2.52 0.07 10.22
N PRO A 153 -3.12 0.88 11.11
CA PRO A 153 -3.81 2.08 10.70
C PRO A 153 -2.81 3.06 10.09
N VAL A 154 -3.12 3.57 8.91
CA VAL A 154 -2.39 4.70 8.32
C VAL A 154 -3.19 5.94 8.59
N ASN A 155 -2.58 6.89 9.32
CA ASN A 155 -3.16 8.21 9.43
C ASN A 155 -3.00 8.93 8.09
N ILE A 156 -4.13 9.18 7.44
CA ILE A 156 -4.20 9.87 6.16
C ILE A 156 -3.87 11.37 6.34
N VAL A 157 -4.19 11.91 7.52
CA VAL A 157 -3.79 13.27 7.88
C VAL A 157 -2.34 13.20 8.33
N SER A 158 -1.43 13.65 7.47
CA SER A 158 -0.02 13.79 7.82
C SER A 158 0.07 14.54 9.15
N SER A 159 0.87 14.03 10.09
CA SER A 159 1.24 14.81 11.26
C SER A 159 1.79 16.15 10.77
N PHE A 160 1.14 17.27 11.11
CA PHE A 160 1.68 18.62 10.84
C PHE A 160 2.83 18.94 11.81
N ALA A 161 3.49 17.90 12.33
CA ALA A 161 4.67 18.02 13.16
C ALA A 161 5.81 18.65 12.38
N ALA A 162 6.51 19.58 13.04
CA ALA A 162 7.74 20.14 12.53
C ALA A 162 8.77 19.00 12.38
N PRO A 163 9.33 18.78 11.17
CA PRO A 163 10.37 17.78 10.98
C PRO A 163 11.61 18.11 11.81
N GLU A 164 12.34 17.08 12.25
CA GLU A 164 13.66 17.22 12.90
C GLU A 164 14.76 17.54 11.87
N LEU A 165 14.52 18.52 11.01
CA LEU A 165 15.43 18.97 9.96
C LEU A 165 15.62 20.50 10.07
N PRO A 166 16.86 21.01 10.09
CA PRO A 166 17.12 22.45 10.08
C PRO A 166 16.51 23.12 8.84
N TRP A 167 15.68 24.15 9.05
CA TRP A 167 14.99 24.85 7.95
C TRP A 167 15.96 25.47 6.95
N GLU A 168 17.02 26.11 7.44
CA GLU A 168 17.99 26.87 6.63
C GLU A 168 18.67 25.98 5.57
N GLU A 169 18.96 24.73 5.91
CA GLU A 169 19.63 23.77 5.02
C GLU A 169 18.64 23.00 4.12
N ASN A 170 17.37 22.91 4.51
CA ASN A 170 16.39 21.99 3.89
C ASN A 170 15.12 22.69 3.37
N SER A 171 15.12 24.02 3.26
CA SER A 171 13.92 24.82 2.93
C SER A 171 13.18 24.38 1.66
N GLU A 172 13.88 23.94 0.61
CA GLU A 172 13.27 23.47 -0.63
C GLU A 172 12.47 22.16 -0.42
N VAL A 173 13.11 21.16 0.21
CA VAL A 173 12.49 19.87 0.53
C VAL A 173 11.34 20.03 1.53
N LEU A 174 11.50 20.92 2.52
CA LEU A 174 10.46 21.19 3.50
C LEU A 174 9.25 21.89 2.86
N ARG A 175 9.46 22.84 1.95
CA ARG A 175 8.37 23.48 1.20
C ARG A 175 7.67 22.51 0.25
N GLU A 176 8.41 21.65 -0.44
CA GLU A 176 7.82 20.59 -1.26
C GLU A 176 6.91 19.69 -0.41
N ARG A 177 7.40 19.27 0.77
CA ARG A 177 6.62 18.47 1.73
C ARG A 177 5.36 19.20 2.19
N ILE A 178 5.46 20.49 2.54
CA ILE A 178 4.29 21.32 2.91
C ILE A 178 3.29 21.35 1.76
N ASN A 179 3.74 21.63 0.53
CA ASN A 179 2.89 21.71 -0.64
C ASN A 179 2.14 20.40 -0.89
N SER A 180 2.83 19.25 -0.84
CA SER A 180 2.21 17.94 -1.00
C SER A 180 1.21 17.62 0.11
N THR A 181 1.55 17.94 1.37
CA THR A 181 0.66 17.77 2.53
C THR A 181 -0.62 18.60 2.38
N VAL A 182 -0.50 19.88 2.01
CA VAL A 182 -1.65 20.78 1.87
C VAL A 182 -2.53 20.37 0.69
N THR A 183 -1.94 19.99 -0.45
CA THR A 183 -2.70 19.47 -1.61
C THR A 183 -3.46 18.19 -1.24
N ALA A 184 -2.82 17.25 -0.55
CA ALA A 184 -3.47 16.04 -0.09
C ALA A 184 -4.63 16.34 0.89
N LEU A 185 -4.41 17.24 1.85
CA LEU A 185 -5.43 17.66 2.82
C LEU A 185 -6.66 18.28 2.14
N LEU A 186 -6.42 19.23 1.23
CA LEU A 186 -7.50 19.89 0.48
C LEU A 186 -8.24 18.89 -0.44
N GLY A 187 -7.52 17.93 -1.03
CA GLY A 187 -8.11 16.84 -1.78
C GLY A 187 -9.05 15.95 -0.93
N LEU A 188 -8.67 15.68 0.33
CA LEU A 188 -9.49 14.87 1.25
C LEU A 188 -10.80 15.55 1.65
N ILE A 189 -10.84 16.89 1.70
CA ILE A 189 -12.07 17.66 1.96
C ILE A 189 -12.88 17.93 0.69
N GLY A 190 -12.50 17.33 -0.45
CA GLY A 190 -13.27 17.37 -1.69
C GLY A 190 -12.89 18.49 -2.67
N MET A 191 -11.77 19.19 -2.46
CA MET A 191 -11.28 20.17 -3.44
C MET A 191 -10.45 19.47 -4.52
N THR A 192 -10.92 19.52 -5.77
CA THR A 192 -10.32 18.78 -6.89
C THR A 192 -9.44 19.63 -7.82
N ASP A 193 -9.65 20.94 -7.87
CA ASP A 193 -8.94 21.88 -8.78
C ASP A 193 -8.02 22.83 -8.00
N ILE A 194 -7.09 22.25 -7.23
CA ILE A 194 -6.16 23.02 -6.39
C ILE A 194 -4.92 23.40 -7.22
N ASP A 195 -4.68 24.70 -7.38
CA ASP A 195 -3.43 25.25 -7.90
C ASP A 195 -2.61 25.80 -6.72
N PRO A 196 -1.49 25.17 -6.33
CA PRO A 196 -0.66 25.62 -5.20
C PRO A 196 -0.23 27.08 -5.26
N LEU A 197 -0.18 27.68 -6.46
CA LEU A 197 0.25 29.07 -6.66
C LEU A 197 -0.90 30.07 -6.70
N ARG A 198 -2.16 29.63 -6.73
CA ARG A 198 -3.33 30.51 -6.91
C ARG A 198 -4.46 30.27 -5.92
N SER A 199 -4.63 29.04 -5.44
CA SER A 199 -5.69 28.69 -4.49
C SER A 199 -5.41 29.36 -3.14
N ARG A 200 -6.33 30.21 -2.69
CA ARG A 200 -6.21 30.99 -1.46
C ARG A 200 -6.09 30.09 -0.23
N GLU A 201 -6.81 28.97 -0.26
CA GLU A 201 -6.82 27.90 0.72
C GLU A 201 -5.44 27.28 0.86
N HIS A 202 -4.85 26.89 -0.27
CA HIS A 202 -3.53 26.26 -0.31
C HIS A 202 -2.44 27.21 0.16
N ILE A 203 -2.46 28.45 -0.36
CA ILE A 203 -1.49 29.48 -0.01
C ILE A 203 -1.55 29.80 1.49
N LEU A 204 -2.75 29.95 2.08
CA LEU A 204 -2.91 30.20 3.50
C LEU A 204 -2.36 29.04 4.34
N LEU A 205 -2.81 27.81 4.07
CA LEU A 205 -2.40 26.62 4.83
C LEU A 205 -0.89 26.40 4.75
N SER A 206 -0.30 26.55 3.57
CA SER A 206 1.14 26.39 3.37
C SER A 206 1.93 27.42 4.18
N ASN A 207 1.50 28.68 4.23
CA ASN A 207 2.17 29.72 5.02
C ASN A 207 2.02 29.49 6.53
N LEU A 208 0.88 28.99 7.00
CA LEU A 208 0.67 28.67 8.42
C LEU A 208 1.62 27.55 8.86
N ILE A 209 1.71 26.47 8.08
CA ILE A 209 2.60 25.34 8.38
C ILE A 209 4.06 25.76 8.28
N GLU A 210 4.45 26.49 7.22
CA GLU A 210 5.82 27.01 7.05
C GLU A 210 6.24 27.88 8.24
N THR A 211 5.37 28.82 8.66
CA THR A 211 5.65 29.70 9.80
C THR A 211 5.83 28.92 11.10
N ALA A 212 5.04 27.86 11.31
CA ALA A 212 5.17 26.99 12.48
C ALA A 212 6.49 26.19 12.42
N TRP A 213 6.82 25.60 11.27
CA TRP A 213 8.02 24.79 11.10
C TRP A 213 9.31 25.60 11.22
N ILE A 214 9.35 26.84 10.71
CA ILE A 214 10.48 27.77 10.92
C ILE A 214 10.74 28.00 12.42
N LYS A 215 9.68 27.99 13.25
CA LYS A 215 9.77 28.16 14.71
C LYS A 215 9.97 26.83 15.46
N GLY A 216 10.13 25.71 14.76
CA GLY A 216 10.17 24.37 15.36
C GLY A 216 8.86 23.95 16.03
N GLN A 217 7.73 24.56 15.66
CA GLN A 217 6.42 24.30 16.24
C GLN A 217 5.65 23.29 15.40
N SER A 218 5.19 22.23 16.05
CA SER A 218 4.26 21.26 15.48
C SER A 218 2.83 21.77 15.60
N LEU A 219 2.01 21.57 14.56
CA LEU A 219 0.59 21.91 14.60
C LEU A 219 -0.26 20.63 14.76
N SER A 220 -1.35 20.73 15.48
CA SER A 220 -2.48 19.79 15.37
C SER A 220 -3.48 20.28 14.33
N LEU A 221 -4.42 19.41 13.93
CA LEU A 221 -5.54 19.82 13.07
C LEU A 221 -6.38 20.92 13.76
N THR A 222 -6.53 20.83 15.08
CA THR A 222 -7.22 21.86 15.88
C THR A 222 -6.49 23.20 15.81
N ASP A 223 -5.16 23.20 15.94
CA ASP A 223 -4.36 24.43 15.81
C ASP A 223 -4.49 25.05 14.41
N LEU A 224 -4.49 24.20 13.38
CA LEU A 224 -4.64 24.65 12.00
C LEU A 224 -6.02 25.27 11.75
N ILE A 225 -7.10 24.65 12.24
CA ILE A 225 -8.48 25.18 12.17
C ILE A 225 -8.54 26.56 12.83
N LEU A 226 -7.99 26.71 14.04
CA LEU A 226 -7.97 27.98 14.77
C LEU A 226 -7.15 29.05 14.05
N GLN A 227 -5.99 28.68 13.49
CA GLN A 227 -5.14 29.60 12.75
C GLN A 227 -5.67 29.95 11.36
N VAL A 228 -6.52 29.11 10.75
CA VAL A 228 -7.24 29.49 9.52
C VAL A 228 -8.28 30.56 9.84
N GLN A 229 -9.05 30.40 10.92
CA GLN A 229 -10.04 31.40 11.35
C GLN A 229 -9.35 32.71 11.73
N ASN A 230 -8.28 32.63 12.51
CA ASN A 230 -7.50 33.76 13.02
C ASN A 230 -6.01 33.62 12.70
N PRO A 231 -5.57 33.94 11.47
CA PRO A 231 -4.17 33.82 11.08
C PRO A 231 -3.24 34.65 11.97
N PRO A 232 -2.13 34.10 12.47
CA PRO A 232 -1.18 34.80 13.33
C PRO A 232 -0.30 35.81 12.55
N MET A 233 -0.75 36.24 11.38
CA MET A 233 -0.06 37.16 10.48
C MET A 233 -1.07 38.12 9.82
N PRO A 234 -0.83 39.44 9.88
CA PRO A 234 -1.77 40.43 9.34
C PRO A 234 -1.77 40.46 7.80
N ASN A 235 -0.68 40.03 7.18
CA ASN A 235 -0.48 40.06 5.73
C ASN A 235 -0.03 38.69 5.24
N LEU A 236 -0.41 38.36 4.00
CA LEU A 236 0.12 37.24 3.26
C LEU A 236 0.82 37.80 2.00
N GLY A 237 2.15 37.72 2.00
CA GLY A 237 2.97 38.46 1.04
C GLY A 237 2.73 39.97 1.12
N ALA A 238 2.35 40.59 0.00
CA ALA A 238 2.07 42.03 -0.08
C ALA A 238 0.62 42.40 0.26
N PHE A 239 -0.26 41.44 0.48
CA PHE A 239 -1.70 41.68 0.65
C PHE A 239 -2.13 41.56 2.12
N PRO A 240 -2.99 42.45 2.63
CA PRO A 240 -3.67 42.25 3.91
C PRO A 240 -4.48 40.95 3.89
N MET A 241 -4.48 40.21 5.00
CA MET A 241 -5.12 38.90 5.12
C MET A 241 -6.61 38.94 4.74
N ASP A 242 -7.36 39.92 5.24
CA ASP A 242 -8.79 40.05 4.94
C ASP A 242 -9.09 40.46 3.49
N SER A 243 -8.13 41.11 2.81
CA SER A 243 -8.24 41.39 1.38
C SER A 243 -7.91 40.17 0.52
N PHE A 244 -6.93 39.37 0.94
CA PHE A 244 -6.53 38.15 0.23
C PHE A 244 -7.56 37.04 0.39
N TYR A 245 -7.93 36.72 1.63
CA TYR A 245 -8.85 35.65 1.97
C TYR A 245 -9.79 36.08 3.10
N PRO A 246 -10.99 36.61 2.78
CA PRO A 246 -11.90 37.21 3.76
C PRO A 246 -12.31 36.25 4.89
N GLU A 247 -12.56 36.80 6.08
CA GLU A 247 -12.93 36.05 7.29
C GLU A 247 -14.04 35.03 7.03
N LYS A 248 -15.13 35.44 6.37
CA LYS A 248 -16.25 34.53 6.04
C LYS A 248 -15.81 33.30 5.24
N ASP A 249 -14.92 33.49 4.27
CA ASP A 249 -14.45 32.40 3.43
C ASP A 249 -13.46 31.50 4.20
N ARG A 250 -12.62 32.08 5.09
CA ARG A 250 -11.74 31.33 5.99
C ARG A 250 -12.54 30.45 6.97
N PHE A 251 -13.61 30.99 7.55
CA PHE A 251 -14.52 30.23 8.41
C PHE A 251 -15.20 29.09 7.66
N SER A 252 -15.52 29.28 6.37
CA SER A 252 -16.09 28.22 5.54
C SER A 252 -15.10 27.09 5.23
N LEU A 253 -13.79 27.36 5.19
CA LEU A 253 -12.75 26.34 5.03
C LEU A 253 -12.51 25.55 6.33
N ALA A 254 -12.72 26.20 7.48
CA ALA A 254 -12.49 25.63 8.80
C ALA A 254 -13.64 24.72 9.30
N LEU A 255 -14.77 24.68 8.59
CA LEU A 255 -15.97 23.89 8.88
C LEU A 255 -16.06 22.66 7.97
#